data_AF-A0A960V8F8-F1
#
_entry.id   AF-A0A960V8F8-F1
#
_cell.length_a   1.000
_cell.length_b   1.000
_cell.length_c   1.000
_cell.angle_alpha   90.00
_cell.angle_beta   90.00
_cell.angle_gamma   90.00
#
_symmetry.space_group_name_H-M   'P 1'
#
loop_
_entity.id
_entity.type
_entity.pdbx_description
1 polymer ?
#
loop_
_entity_poly.entity_id
_entity_poly.type
_entity_poly.pdbx_seq_one_letter_code
_entity_poly.pdbx_strand_id
1 'polypeptide(L)'
;MKYLISILHKKHTAWVILLISFLLTYIAWEISHISIENKLKERFYFQSQDITKAIEKRMLEYEIVLRAGIGLFKSKKDVSRNDWKVFTNELKLDKYFPGIQGLGFSKFI
;
A
#
# COMPACT_ATOMS: atom_id res chain seq x y z
N MET A 1 56.29 12.48 -17.85
CA MET A 1 55.82 11.07 -17.79
C MET A 1 56.69 10.17 -16.91
N LYS A 2 58.03 10.16 -17.04
CA LYS A 2 58.95 9.35 -16.19
C LYS A 2 58.88 9.67 -14.68
N TYR A 3 58.64 10.92 -14.29
CA TYR A 3 58.51 11.35 -12.89
C TYR A 3 57.27 10.77 -12.18
N LEU A 4 56.15 10.60 -12.91
CA LEU A 4 54.93 10.00 -12.39
C LEU A 4 55.15 8.51 -12.03
N ILE A 5 55.89 7.81 -12.89
CA ILE A 5 56.21 6.38 -12.77
C ILE A 5 57.23 6.12 -11.64
N SER A 6 58.16 7.06 -11.43
CA SER A 6 59.14 7.03 -10.33
C SER A 6 58.50 7.15 -8.95
N ILE A 7 57.46 7.99 -8.81
CA ILE A 7 56.69 8.11 -7.55
C ILE A 7 55.87 6.83 -7.31
N LEU A 8 55.35 6.20 -8.37
CA LEU A 8 54.61 4.93 -8.33
C LEU A 8 55.48 3.71 -7.94
N HIS A 9 56.81 3.77 -8.12
CA HIS A 9 57.71 2.65 -7.82
C HIS A 9 58.14 2.53 -6.35
N LYS A 10 57.81 3.52 -5.50
CA LYS A 10 57.97 3.38 -4.05
C LYS A 10 56.83 2.54 -3.52
N LYS A 11 57.11 1.36 -2.96
CA LYS A 11 56.12 0.42 -2.39
C LYS A 11 55.00 1.13 -1.61
N HIS A 12 55.34 2.18 -0.86
CA HIS A 12 54.40 2.98 -0.07
C HIS A 12 53.32 3.71 -0.89
N THR A 13 53.59 4.19 -2.10
CA THR A 13 52.60 4.94 -2.90
C THR A 13 51.55 4.01 -3.50
N ALA A 14 51.92 2.79 -3.90
CA ALA A 14 50.98 1.77 -4.34
C ALA A 14 50.00 1.39 -3.21
N TRP A 15 50.49 1.22 -1.97
CA TRP A 15 49.65 0.97 -0.80
C TRP A 15 48.69 2.13 -0.48
N VAL A 16 49.14 3.37 -0.64
CA VAL A 16 48.28 4.56 -0.44
C VAL A 16 47.16 4.61 -1.48
N ILE A 17 47.47 4.38 -2.76
CA ILE A 17 46.47 4.37 -3.83
C ILE A 17 45.45 3.24 -3.60
N LEU A 18 45.92 2.07 -3.17
CA LEU A 18 45.06 0.94 -2.84
C LEU A 18 44.10 1.29 -1.69
N LEU A 19 44.63 1.85 -0.60
CA LEU A 19 43.82 2.28 0.55
C LEU A 19 42.78 3.33 0.18
N ILE A 20 43.17 4.33 -0.63
CA ILE A 20 42.24 5.37 -1.10
C ILE A 20 41.15 4.75 -1.97
N SER A 21 41.51 3.84 -2.88
CA SER A 21 40.55 3.18 -3.75
C SER A 21 39.56 2.34 -2.95
N PHE A 22 40.04 1.55 -1.98
CA PHE A 22 39.18 0.79 -1.07
C PHE A 22 38.25 1.68 -0.25
N LEU A 23 38.77 2.81 0.27
CA LEU A 23 37.97 3.75 1.03
C LEU A 23 36.87 4.37 0.17
N LEU A 24 37.18 4.77 -1.06
CA LEU A 24 36.20 5.29 -2.02
C LEU A 24 35.14 4.25 -2.36
N THR A 25 35.55 3.00 -2.63
CA THR A 25 34.61 1.90 -2.89
C THR A 25 33.71 1.64 -1.68
N TYR A 26 34.26 1.65 -0.47
CA TYR A 26 33.50 1.45 0.76
C TYR A 26 32.47 2.56 0.97
N ILE A 27 32.86 3.83 0.80
CA ILE A 27 31.95 4.98 0.91
C ILE A 27 30.83 4.89 -0.14
N ALA A 28 31.19 4.59 -1.40
CA ALA A 28 30.21 4.44 -2.47
C ALA A 28 29.22 3.30 -2.20
N TRP A 29 29.72 2.18 -1.64
CA TRP A 29 28.89 1.05 -1.25
C TRP A 29 27.94 1.42 -0.11
N GLU A 30 28.42 2.08 0.94
CA GLU A 30 27.61 2.50 2.10
C GLU A 30 26.47 3.44 1.68
N ILE A 31 26.78 4.45 0.84
CA ILE A 31 25.77 5.37 0.29
C ILE A 31 24.73 4.61 -0.54
N SER A 32 25.18 3.68 -1.38
CA SER A 32 24.29 2.86 -2.21
C SER A 32 23.39 1.99 -1.35
N HIS A 33 23.94 1.36 -0.32
CA HIS A 33 23.21 0.51 0.62
C HIS A 33 22.12 1.29 1.35
N ILE A 34 22.45 2.45 1.93
CA ILE A 34 21.49 3.32 2.60
C ILE A 34 20.40 3.80 1.64
N SER A 35 20.76 4.17 0.41
CA SER A 35 19.78 4.61 -0.60
C SER A 35 18.79 3.50 -0.97
N ILE A 36 19.28 2.27 -1.12
CA ILE A 36 18.44 1.10 -1.44
C ILE A 36 17.48 0.80 -0.29
N GLU A 37 17.98 0.73 0.94
CA GLU A 37 17.16 0.49 2.14
C GLU A 37 16.04 1.54 2.30
N ASN A 38 16.38 2.82 2.11
CA ASN A 38 15.39 3.90 2.19
C ASN A 38 14.33 3.79 1.10
N LYS A 39 14.73 3.48 -0.15
CA LYS A 39 13.79 3.28 -1.26
C LYS A 39 12.87 2.08 -1.03
N LEU A 40 13.39 0.99 -0.44
CA LEU A 40 12.58 -0.18 -0.10
C LEU A 40 11.52 0.16 0.95
N LYS A 41 11.90 0.87 2.02
CA LYS A 41 10.97 1.32 3.06
C LYS A 41 9.91 2.27 2.53
N GLU A 42 10.31 3.24 1.71
CA GLU A 42 9.38 4.20 1.09
C GLU A 42 8.36 3.48 0.20
N ARG A 43 8.81 2.56 -0.67
CA ARG A 43 7.93 1.76 -1.54
C ARG A 43 6.99 0.87 -0.74
N PHE A 44 7.48 0.27 0.35
CA PHE A 44 6.64 -0.55 1.22
C PHE A 44 5.56 0.30 1.89
N TYR A 45 5.93 1.44 2.47
CA TYR A 45 5.00 2.34 3.14
C TYR A 45 3.95 2.87 2.19
N PHE A 46 4.35 3.34 1.01
CA PHE A 46 3.45 3.83 -0.02
C PHE A 46 2.41 2.78 -0.43
N GLN A 47 2.85 1.55 -0.73
CA GLN A 47 1.95 0.46 -1.10
C GLN A 47 1.01 0.06 0.04
N SER A 48 1.51 0.00 1.27
CA SER A 48 0.70 -0.30 2.45
C SER A 48 -0.39 0.75 2.66
N GLN A 49 -0.05 2.04 2.52
CA GLN A 49 -1.00 3.13 2.61
C GLN A 49 -2.06 3.09 1.50
N ASP A 50 -1.65 2.80 0.27
CA ASP A 50 -2.58 2.69 -0.86
C ASP A 50 -3.56 1.53 -0.68
N ILE A 51 -3.08 0.38 -0.23
CA ILE A 51 -3.94 -0.78 0.09
C ILE A 51 -4.90 -0.42 1.24
N THR A 52 -4.40 0.22 2.29
CA THR A 52 -5.23 0.65 3.44
C THR A 52 -6.35 1.58 2.98
N LYS A 53 -6.02 2.61 2.19
CA LYS A 53 -7.01 3.54 1.64
C LYS A 53 -8.02 2.84 0.73
N ALA A 54 -7.58 1.87 -0.07
CA ALA A 54 -8.48 1.08 -0.92
C ALA A 54 -9.48 0.27 -0.09
N ILE A 55 -9.03 -0.33 1.02
CA ILE A 55 -9.90 -1.05 1.96
C ILE A 55 -10.88 -0.09 2.63
N GLU A 56 -10.40 1.04 3.17
CA GLU A 56 -11.24 2.06 3.80
C GLU A 56 -12.33 2.56 2.85
N LYS A 57 -11.95 2.89 1.61
CA LYS A 57 -12.90 3.31 0.57
C LYS A 57 -13.96 2.24 0.32
N ARG A 58 -13.57 0.96 0.24
CA ARG A 58 -14.53 -0.14 0.05
C ARG A 58 -15.48 -0.28 1.24
N MET A 59 -14.99 -0.11 2.48
CA MET A 59 -15.83 -0.14 3.67
C MET A 59 -16.86 0.99 3.68
N LEU A 60 -16.48 2.20 3.25
CA LEU A 60 -17.41 3.31 3.08
C LEU A 60 -18.46 3.04 2.00
N GLU A 61 -18.08 2.39 0.90
CA GLU A 61 -19.03 1.95 -0.14
C GLU A 61 -20.06 0.95 0.43
N TYR A 62 -19.63 0.01 1.29
CA TYR A 62 -20.54 -0.94 1.93
C TYR A 62 -21.46 -0.28 2.96
N GLU A 63 -20.98 0.76 3.66
CA GLU A 63 -21.79 1.55 4.57
C GLU A 63 -22.99 2.21 3.88
N ILE A 64 -22.82 2.66 2.64
CA ILE A 64 -23.91 3.25 1.84
C ILE A 64 -25.08 2.26 1.69
N VAL A 65 -24.79 0.99 1.42
CA VAL A 65 -25.81 -0.07 1.28
C VAL A 65 -26.56 -0.28 2.60
N LEU A 66 -25.84 -0.29 3.73
CA LEU A 66 -26.44 -0.40 5.06
C LEU A 66 -27.35 0.80 5.36
N ARG A 67 -26.90 2.02 5.04
CA ARG A 67 -27.69 3.24 5.21
C ARG A 67 -28.93 3.27 4.31
N ALA A 68 -28.83 2.77 3.09
CA ALA A 68 -29.99 2.60 2.20
C ALA A 68 -31.03 1.65 2.83
N GLY A 69 -30.58 0.57 3.46
CA GLY A 69 -31.44 -0.33 4.23
C GLY A 69 -32.15 0.38 5.39
N ILE A 70 -31.43 1.20 6.16
CA ILE A 70 -32.03 2.05 7.21
C ILE A 70 -33.10 2.98 6.61
N GLY A 71 -32.85 3.55 5.43
CA GLY A 71 -33.82 4.38 4.70
C GLY A 71 -35.14 3.67 4.44
N LEU A 72 -35.09 2.41 3.97
CA LEU A 72 -36.28 1.58 3.78
C LEU A 72 -37.07 1.42 5.08
N PHE A 73 -36.39 1.04 6.18
CA PHE A 73 -37.03 0.86 7.49
C PHE A 73 -37.59 2.16 8.08
N LYS A 74 -37.01 3.32 7.76
CA LYS A 74 -37.57 4.62 8.18
C LYS A 74 -38.77 5.06 7.33
N SER A 75 -38.84 4.65 6.07
CA SER A 75 -39.95 5.00 5.18
C SER A 75 -41.22 4.17 5.39
N LYS A 76 -41.11 2.96 5.95
CA LYS A 76 -42.21 2.01 6.07
C LYS A 76 -42.33 1.49 7.51
N LYS A 77 -43.55 1.56 8.08
CA LYS A 77 -43.83 1.11 9.46
C LYS A 77 -43.47 -0.35 9.72
N ASP A 78 -43.72 -1.23 8.76
CA ASP A 78 -43.29 -2.63 8.83
C ASP A 78 -42.78 -3.08 7.45
N VAL A 79 -41.57 -3.60 7.44
CA VAL A 79 -40.91 -4.15 6.25
C VAL A 79 -41.15 -5.66 6.25
N SER A 80 -41.90 -6.13 5.25
CA SER A 80 -42.13 -7.55 5.05
C SER A 80 -40.92 -8.22 4.40
N ARG A 81 -40.85 -9.55 4.45
CA ARG A 81 -39.81 -10.32 3.76
C ARG A 81 -39.81 -10.09 2.25
N ASN A 82 -40.99 -9.87 1.65
CA ASN A 82 -41.09 -9.57 0.21
C ASN A 82 -40.55 -8.18 -0.11
N ASP A 83 -40.87 -7.17 0.71
CA ASP A 83 -40.32 -5.82 0.55
C ASP A 83 -38.79 -5.83 0.61
N TRP A 84 -38.23 -6.58 1.56
CA TRP A 84 -36.78 -6.75 1.68
C TRP A 84 -36.16 -7.44 0.46
N LYS A 85 -36.81 -8.49 -0.06
CA LYS A 85 -36.35 -9.19 -1.27
C LYS A 85 -36.36 -8.28 -2.49
N VAL A 86 -37.41 -7.48 -2.68
CA VAL A 86 -37.48 -6.51 -3.78
C VAL A 86 -36.37 -5.46 -3.63
N PHE A 87 -36.23 -4.87 -2.44
CA PHE A 87 -35.18 -3.89 -2.17
C PHE A 87 -33.77 -4.44 -2.45
N THR A 88 -33.44 -5.62 -1.91
CA THR A 88 -32.12 -6.23 -2.09
C THR A 88 -31.83 -6.63 -3.54
N ASN A 89 -32.85 -7.08 -4.29
CA ASN A 89 -32.71 -7.35 -5.73
C ASN A 89 -32.44 -6.07 -6.53
N GLU A 90 -33.11 -4.95 -6.20
CA GLU A 90 -32.92 -3.68 -6.91
C GLU A 90 -31.59 -2.99 -6.61
N LEU A 91 -30.97 -3.27 -5.45
CA LEU A 91 -29.61 -2.81 -5.15
C LEU A 91 -28.56 -3.35 -6.12
N LYS A 92 -28.84 -4.49 -6.79
CA LYS A 92 -27.93 -5.14 -7.76
C LYS A 92 -26.50 -5.22 -7.24
N LEU A 93 -26.35 -5.81 -6.04
CA LEU A 93 -25.09 -5.86 -5.28
C LEU A 93 -23.92 -6.42 -6.11
N ASP A 94 -24.15 -7.47 -6.90
CA ASP A 94 -23.12 -8.06 -7.76
C ASP A 94 -22.55 -7.09 -8.81
N LYS A 95 -23.37 -6.12 -9.24
CA LYS A 95 -22.99 -5.13 -10.26
C LYS A 95 -22.37 -3.87 -9.65
N TYR A 96 -22.96 -3.35 -8.58
CA TYR A 96 -22.57 -2.04 -8.02
C TYR A 96 -21.75 -2.11 -6.74
N PHE A 97 -21.82 -3.23 -6.01
CA PHE A 97 -21.12 -3.45 -4.74
C PHE A 97 -20.47 -4.84 -4.70
N PRO A 98 -19.59 -5.16 -5.67
CA PRO A 98 -18.96 -6.47 -5.76
C PRO A 98 -18.15 -6.76 -4.48
N GLY A 99 -18.30 -7.98 -3.97
CA GLY A 99 -17.67 -8.42 -2.71
C GLY A 99 -18.63 -8.48 -1.52
N ILE A 100 -19.80 -7.85 -1.60
CA ILE A 100 -20.89 -8.12 -0.65
C ILE A 100 -21.51 -9.48 -0.98
N GLN A 101 -21.39 -10.45 -0.08
CA GLN A 101 -21.95 -11.79 -0.28
C GLN A 101 -23.44 -11.87 0.09
N GLY A 102 -23.90 -10.99 0.98
CA GLY A 102 -25.28 -10.96 1.42
C GLY A 102 -25.58 -9.75 2.27
N LEU A 103 -26.85 -9.34 2.26
CA LEU A 103 -27.39 -8.27 3.08
C LEU A 103 -28.62 -8.80 3.82
N GLY A 104 -28.65 -8.60 5.14
CA GLY A 104 -29.75 -9.03 5.99
C GLY A 104 -30.04 -8.01 7.09
N PHE A 105 -31.21 -8.17 7.71
CA PHE A 105 -31.57 -7.45 8.93
C PHE A 105 -32.05 -8.47 9.96
N SER A 106 -31.99 -8.08 11.23
CA SER A 106 -32.58 -8.82 12.33
C SER A 106 -33.64 -7.95 13.01
N LYS A 107 -34.80 -8.52 13.31
CA LYS A 107 -35.81 -7.88 14.16
C LYS A 107 -35.51 -8.29 15.59
N PHE A 108 -35.44 -7.31 16.49
CA PHE A 108 -35.50 -7.60 17.91
C PHE A 108 -36.95 -7.94 18.25
N ILE A 109 -37.17 -9.13 18.80
CA ILE A 109 -38.48 -9.69 19.15
C ILE A 109 -38.56 -9.75 20.67
#